data_AF-A0A9R0WLJ5-F1
#
_entry.id   AF-A0A9R0WLJ5-F1
#
_cell.length_a   1.000
_cell.length_b   1.000
_cell.length_c   1.000
_cell.angle_alpha   90.00
_cell.angle_beta   90.00
_cell.angle_gamma   90.00
#
_symmetry.space_group_name_H-M   'P 1'
#
loop_
_entity.id
_entity.type
_entity.pdbx_description
1 polymer ?
#
loop_
_entity_poly.entity_id
_entity_poly.type
_entity_poly.pdbx_seq_one_letter_code
_entity_poly.pdbx_strand_id
1 'polypeptide(L)'
;MKLTIKRVPTVVSNYQEDAGERPRGGCGRNCLGHCCLPVSELPVYAFKANPTKLPLQEDAVPTDFFINLLLGQWEDRMTQGLFRYDVTACETKVIPGNLGFVAQLNEGRHLKKRPTEFRVDRVLQPFDSAKFNFTKVGQEEVLFQFENSGSDDSYFLRSAAVTVADRAPNVVAINVSPIEYGHVLLIPRVLDHVPQRIDQESFLLALHMAAEAASPYFRLGYNSLGAFATINHLHFQAYYLTVPFPVEKAATQRIPLAEGGIKSGVKVSKLMNYPVRGLVFEEGNTLNDLANVVSSACIWLQDNNVPCNVLISDSGRKIFLFPQVKSLLHVLC
;
A
#
# COMPACT_ATOMS: atom_id res chain seq x y z
N MET A 1 0.06 2.03 -28.42
CA MET A 1 0.51 0.63 -28.32
C MET A 1 -0.54 -0.17 -27.54
N LYS A 2 -1.11 -1.23 -28.12
CA LYS A 2 -1.99 -2.15 -27.37
C LYS A 2 -1.09 -3.22 -26.72
N LEU A 3 -0.92 -3.14 -25.40
CA LEU A 3 -0.31 -4.22 -24.64
C LEU A 3 -1.24 -5.44 -24.69
N THR A 4 -0.71 -6.58 -25.13
CA THR A 4 -1.48 -7.82 -25.26
C THR A 4 -0.91 -8.80 -24.25
N ILE A 5 -1.60 -9.01 -23.13
CA ILE A 5 -1.16 -9.90 -22.04
C ILE A 5 -1.50 -11.35 -22.44
N LYS A 6 -0.50 -12.24 -22.40
CA LYS A 6 -0.66 -13.68 -22.66
C LYS A 6 -1.32 -14.36 -21.45
N ARG A 7 -2.33 -15.20 -21.70
CA ARG A 7 -3.04 -15.98 -20.67
C ARG A 7 -2.19 -17.16 -20.19
N VAL A 8 -2.10 -17.35 -18.87
CA VAL A 8 -1.46 -18.52 -18.22
C VAL A 8 -2.43 -19.10 -17.17
N PRO A 9 -2.55 -20.43 -17.04
CA PRO A 9 -3.36 -21.06 -15.99
C PRO A 9 -2.90 -20.67 -14.58
N THR A 10 -3.85 -20.34 -13.71
CA THR A 10 -3.59 -19.92 -12.32
C THR A 10 -3.29 -21.11 -11.40
N VAL A 11 -2.13 -21.11 -10.73
CA VAL A 11 -1.76 -22.11 -9.70
C VAL A 11 -1.96 -21.47 -8.33
N VAL A 12 -2.98 -21.87 -7.59
CA VAL A 12 -3.30 -21.26 -6.29
C VAL A 12 -2.07 -21.29 -5.35
N SER A 13 -1.61 -20.12 -4.88
CA SER A 13 -0.58 -20.03 -3.82
C SER A 13 -1.11 -20.70 -2.55
N ASN A 14 -0.65 -21.93 -2.30
CA ASN A 14 -1.06 -22.75 -1.16
C ASN A 14 -0.35 -22.33 0.15
N TYR A 15 0.59 -21.38 0.11
CA TYR A 15 1.39 -20.99 1.28
C TYR A 15 0.59 -20.24 2.35
N GLN A 16 -0.56 -19.68 1.99
CA GLN A 16 -1.41 -18.89 2.88
C GLN A 16 -2.53 -19.71 3.56
N GLU A 17 -2.61 -21.02 3.29
CA GLU A 17 -3.51 -21.96 3.98
C GLU A 17 -2.74 -22.71 5.09
N ASP A 18 -3.36 -22.90 6.25
CA ASP A 18 -2.72 -23.56 7.40
C ASP A 18 -2.59 -25.08 7.16
N ALA A 19 -1.44 -25.53 6.63
CA ALA A 19 -1.10 -26.95 6.54
C ALA A 19 -0.01 -27.34 7.53
N GLY A 20 -0.34 -28.21 8.49
CA GLY A 20 0.58 -28.70 9.53
C GLY A 20 1.83 -29.40 9.00
N GLU A 21 2.77 -29.57 9.94
CA GLU A 21 4.08 -30.24 9.87
C GLU A 21 5.30 -29.41 9.43
N ARG A 22 6.35 -29.49 10.26
CA ARG A 22 7.61 -28.73 10.18
C ARG A 22 8.77 -29.68 9.83
N PRO A 23 9.53 -29.46 8.75
CA PRO A 23 10.81 -30.14 8.52
C PRO A 23 11.95 -29.52 9.36
N ARG A 24 13.08 -30.23 9.47
CA ARG A 24 14.28 -29.78 10.20
C ARG A 24 15.06 -28.74 9.36
N GLY A 25 14.94 -27.46 9.72
CA GLY A 25 15.62 -26.31 9.11
C GLY A 25 14.66 -25.38 8.39
N GLY A 26 14.42 -24.19 8.94
CA GLY A 26 13.34 -23.30 8.48
C GLY A 26 11.94 -23.89 8.72
N CYS A 27 10.89 -23.21 8.27
CA CYS A 27 9.51 -23.72 8.33
C CYS A 27 9.13 -24.62 7.14
N GLY A 28 10.05 -24.83 6.18
CA GLY A 28 9.79 -25.54 4.92
C GLY A 28 8.96 -24.74 3.89
N ARG A 29 8.53 -23.52 4.22
CA ARG A 29 7.64 -22.69 3.38
C ARG A 29 8.30 -21.46 2.77
N ASN A 30 9.62 -21.31 2.92
CA ASN A 30 10.36 -20.13 2.45
C ASN A 30 9.69 -18.79 2.83
N CYS A 31 9.22 -18.67 4.08
CA CYS A 31 8.34 -17.56 4.47
C CYS A 31 9.10 -16.26 4.83
N LEU A 32 8.37 -15.17 5.08
CA LEU A 32 8.91 -13.90 5.57
C LEU A 32 9.15 -13.85 7.08
N GLY A 33 9.09 -14.99 7.78
CA GLY A 33 9.27 -15.08 9.21
C GLY A 33 10.74 -15.23 9.62
N HIS A 34 11.01 -15.07 10.92
CA HIS A 34 12.35 -15.21 11.50
C HIS A 34 13.06 -16.54 11.18
N CYS A 35 12.31 -17.58 10.83
CA CYS A 35 12.87 -18.89 10.48
C CYS A 35 13.51 -18.93 9.09
N CYS A 36 13.21 -17.98 8.20
CA CYS A 36 13.63 -18.01 6.80
C CYS A 36 14.20 -16.66 6.34
N LEU A 37 13.54 -15.54 6.65
CA LEU A 37 13.89 -14.23 6.10
C LEU A 37 15.33 -13.75 6.43
N PRO A 38 15.88 -13.93 7.65
CA PRO A 38 17.21 -13.41 7.98
C PRO A 38 18.38 -14.06 7.21
N VAL A 39 18.16 -15.21 6.59
CA VAL A 39 19.18 -15.93 5.80
C VAL A 39 18.88 -15.88 4.30
N SER A 40 17.88 -15.09 3.91
CA SER A 40 17.48 -14.95 2.51
C SER A 40 18.24 -13.85 1.81
N GLU A 41 18.29 -13.96 0.48
CA GLU A 41 18.58 -12.85 -0.40
C GLU A 41 17.31 -12.46 -1.15
N LEU A 42 17.00 -11.16 -1.17
CA LEU A 42 15.87 -10.61 -1.89
C LEU A 42 16.35 -9.45 -2.76
N PRO A 43 15.72 -9.19 -3.92
CA PRO A 43 15.98 -7.97 -4.67
C PRO A 43 15.71 -6.74 -3.79
N VAL A 44 16.43 -5.65 -4.02
CA VAL A 44 16.28 -4.39 -3.26
C VAL A 44 16.05 -3.27 -4.23
N TYR A 45 14.97 -2.53 -4.04
CA TYR A 45 14.83 -1.19 -4.58
C TYR A 45 15.22 -0.20 -3.49
N ALA A 46 16.32 0.50 -3.70
CA ALA A 46 16.77 1.55 -2.81
C ALA A 46 16.29 2.90 -3.35
N PHE A 47 15.43 3.61 -2.60
CA PHE A 47 14.89 4.91 -3.00
C PHE A 47 15.74 6.07 -2.46
N LYS A 48 15.83 7.16 -3.24
CA LYS A 48 16.57 8.38 -2.84
C LYS A 48 16.03 8.99 -1.55
N ALA A 49 16.95 9.50 -0.72
CA ALA A 49 16.64 10.07 0.59
C ALA A 49 15.83 11.37 0.50
N ASN A 50 16.09 12.21 -0.52
CA ASN A 50 15.48 13.53 -0.66
C ASN A 50 14.74 13.68 -2.01
N PRO A 51 13.42 13.48 -2.04
CA PRO A 51 12.63 13.70 -3.25
C PRO A 51 12.45 15.19 -3.61
N THR A 52 12.98 16.13 -2.80
CA THR A 52 12.82 17.59 -2.94
C THR A 52 13.47 18.20 -4.19
N LYS A 53 14.41 17.51 -4.85
CA LYS A 53 14.88 17.93 -6.17
C LYS A 53 13.96 17.32 -7.23
N LEU A 54 13.02 18.13 -7.72
CA LEU A 54 12.48 17.93 -9.07
C LEU A 54 13.69 17.86 -10.01
N PRO A 55 13.79 16.85 -10.90
CA PRO A 55 14.93 16.74 -11.78
C PRO A 55 15.02 18.01 -12.63
N LEU A 56 16.10 18.77 -12.44
CA LEU A 56 16.60 19.63 -13.50
C LEU A 56 17.00 18.66 -14.62
N GLN A 57 16.29 18.75 -15.74
CA GLN A 57 16.59 18.13 -17.03
C GLN A 57 18.13 18.19 -17.21
N GLU A 58 18.88 17.09 -17.08
CA GLU A 58 19.23 16.27 -18.24
C GLU A 58 19.84 14.88 -17.88
N ASP A 59 19.99 14.47 -16.61
CA ASP A 59 20.68 13.19 -16.26
C ASP A 59 19.89 12.25 -15.32
N ALA A 60 18.55 12.27 -15.36
CA ALA A 60 17.72 11.40 -14.52
C ALA A 60 17.50 10.02 -15.15
N VAL A 61 17.58 8.95 -14.34
CA VAL A 61 16.90 7.67 -14.59
C VAL A 61 15.48 7.97 -15.10
N PRO A 62 14.95 7.26 -16.12
CA PRO A 62 13.60 7.53 -16.61
C PRO A 62 12.63 7.57 -15.43
N THR A 63 11.81 8.63 -15.35
CA THR A 63 10.83 8.85 -14.26
C THR A 63 9.93 7.64 -14.01
N ASP A 64 9.86 6.73 -14.98
CA ASP A 64 8.99 5.57 -14.96
C ASP A 64 9.72 4.27 -14.53
N PHE A 65 11.00 4.32 -14.13
CA PHE A 65 11.79 3.12 -13.82
C PHE A 65 11.18 2.29 -12.68
N PHE A 66 10.84 2.92 -11.55
CA PHE A 66 10.25 2.21 -10.41
C PHE A 66 8.92 1.55 -10.80
N ILE A 67 8.02 2.31 -11.46
CA ILE A 67 6.70 1.79 -11.79
C ILE A 67 6.78 0.67 -12.83
N ASN A 68 7.65 0.78 -13.84
CA ASN A 68 7.87 -0.28 -14.82
C ASN A 68 8.48 -1.54 -14.18
N LEU A 69 9.42 -1.38 -13.24
CA LEU A 69 9.98 -2.49 -12.48
C LEU A 69 8.89 -3.18 -11.64
N LEU A 70 8.10 -2.42 -10.90
CA LEU A 70 7.02 -2.95 -10.04
C LEU A 70 5.99 -3.71 -10.88
N LEU A 71 5.52 -3.11 -11.97
CA LEU A 71 4.52 -3.73 -12.86
C LEU A 71 5.10 -4.97 -13.56
N GLY A 72 6.34 -4.92 -14.05
CA GLY A 72 7.00 -6.07 -14.66
C GLY A 72 7.16 -7.24 -13.69
N GLN A 73 7.56 -6.98 -12.45
CA GLN A 73 7.66 -8.01 -11.41
C GLN A 73 6.27 -8.56 -11.04
N TRP A 74 5.24 -7.70 -10.99
CA TRP A 74 3.86 -8.14 -10.75
C TRP A 74 3.34 -9.07 -11.86
N GLU A 75 3.60 -8.73 -13.13
CA GLU A 75 3.25 -9.56 -14.30
C GLU A 75 4.00 -10.90 -14.34
N ASP A 76 5.26 -10.89 -13.92
CA ASP A 76 6.05 -12.12 -13.76
C ASP A 76 5.40 -13.07 -12.74
N ARG A 77 4.98 -12.57 -11.57
CA ARG A 77 4.26 -13.39 -10.57
C ARG A 77 2.88 -13.83 -11.08
N MET A 78 2.26 -13.05 -11.96
CA MET A 78 1.00 -13.44 -12.60
C MET A 78 1.21 -14.61 -13.56
N THR A 79 2.29 -14.55 -14.34
CA THR A 79 2.74 -15.63 -15.24
C THR A 79 3.10 -16.91 -14.47
N GLN A 80 3.66 -16.78 -13.26
CA GLN A 80 3.93 -17.90 -12.35
C GLN A 80 2.67 -18.46 -11.67
N GLY A 81 1.52 -17.81 -11.85
CA GLY A 81 0.23 -18.28 -11.34
C GLY A 81 -0.06 -17.93 -9.89
N LEU A 82 0.76 -17.13 -9.20
CA LEU A 82 0.68 -16.93 -7.73
C LEU A 82 -0.58 -16.19 -7.24
N PHE A 83 -1.40 -15.64 -8.13
CA PHE A 83 -2.62 -14.94 -7.78
C PHE A 83 -3.78 -15.90 -7.60
N ARG A 84 -4.79 -15.51 -6.82
CA ARG A 84 -5.98 -16.33 -6.61
C ARG A 84 -6.94 -16.30 -7.80
N TYR A 85 -6.86 -15.28 -8.64
CA TYR A 85 -7.70 -15.06 -9.82
C TYR A 85 -7.06 -13.98 -10.71
N ASP A 86 -7.49 -13.90 -11.97
CA ASP A 86 -7.07 -12.85 -12.90
C ASP A 86 -7.96 -11.61 -12.76
N VAL A 87 -7.42 -10.55 -12.14
CA VAL A 87 -8.15 -9.27 -11.99
C VAL A 87 -8.30 -8.53 -13.31
N THR A 88 -7.41 -8.75 -14.28
CA THR A 88 -7.44 -8.03 -15.57
C THR A 88 -8.59 -8.50 -16.46
N ALA A 89 -9.16 -9.66 -16.15
CA ALA A 89 -10.35 -10.21 -16.80
C ALA A 89 -11.67 -9.70 -16.18
N CYS A 90 -11.63 -8.94 -15.08
CA CYS A 90 -12.84 -8.49 -14.40
C CYS A 90 -13.60 -7.44 -15.23
N GLU A 91 -14.91 -7.65 -15.39
CA GLU A 91 -15.77 -6.70 -16.07
C GLU A 91 -15.78 -5.36 -15.33
N THR A 92 -15.39 -4.30 -16.04
CA THR A 92 -15.25 -2.96 -15.47
C THR A 92 -16.08 -1.97 -16.28
N LYS A 93 -16.87 -1.14 -15.60
CA LYS A 93 -17.68 -0.08 -16.22
C LYS A 93 -17.60 1.22 -15.45
N VAL A 94 -17.62 2.33 -16.17
CA VAL A 94 -17.85 3.65 -15.57
C VAL A 94 -19.35 3.81 -15.36
N ILE A 95 -19.75 4.07 -14.12
CA ILE A 95 -21.14 4.32 -13.74
C ILE A 95 -21.58 5.69 -14.29
N PRO A 96 -22.74 5.76 -14.99
CA PRO A 96 -23.29 7.03 -15.45
C PRO A 96 -23.47 8.04 -14.30
N GLY A 97 -23.10 9.29 -14.56
CA GLY A 97 -23.24 10.40 -13.60
C GLY A 97 -22.01 11.31 -13.60
N ASN A 98 -22.11 12.43 -12.88
CA ASN A 98 -21.11 13.51 -12.95
C ASN A 98 -19.77 13.16 -12.31
N LEU A 99 -19.72 12.14 -11.46
CA LEU A 99 -18.52 11.75 -10.72
C LEU A 99 -17.69 10.69 -11.46
N GLY A 100 -18.32 9.88 -12.31
CA GLY A 100 -17.67 8.82 -13.09
C GLY A 100 -17.03 7.73 -12.21
N PHE A 101 -17.80 7.19 -11.27
CA PHE A 101 -17.35 6.04 -10.47
C PHE A 101 -17.04 4.83 -11.34
N VAL A 102 -16.01 4.06 -10.99
CA VAL A 102 -15.68 2.81 -11.66
C VAL A 102 -16.23 1.66 -10.83
N ALA A 103 -17.06 0.82 -11.45
CA ALA A 103 -17.53 -0.43 -10.87
C ALA A 103 -16.82 -1.59 -11.56
N GLN A 104 -16.26 -2.49 -10.76
CA GLN A 104 -15.64 -3.73 -11.23
C GLN A 104 -16.35 -4.93 -10.58
N LEU A 105 -16.78 -5.88 -11.40
CA LEU A 105 -17.31 -7.16 -10.92
C LEU A 105 -16.16 -8.16 -10.77
N ASN A 106 -15.82 -8.48 -9.51
CA ASN A 106 -14.71 -9.37 -9.19
C ASN A 106 -15.21 -10.59 -8.40
N GLU A 107 -15.72 -11.59 -9.13
CA GLU A 107 -16.28 -12.82 -8.56
C GLU A 107 -15.22 -13.65 -7.83
N GLY A 108 -13.99 -13.70 -8.37
CA GLY A 108 -12.87 -14.40 -7.77
C GLY A 108 -12.53 -13.88 -6.37
N ARG A 109 -12.64 -12.56 -6.17
CA ARG A 109 -12.45 -11.93 -4.86
C ARG A 109 -13.55 -12.29 -3.88
N HIS A 110 -14.81 -12.28 -4.32
CA HIS A 110 -15.95 -12.62 -3.45
C HIS A 110 -15.81 -14.02 -2.87
N LEU A 111 -15.45 -15.01 -3.70
CA LEU A 111 -15.32 -16.41 -3.28
C LEU A 111 -14.09 -16.70 -2.41
N LYS A 112 -13.01 -15.93 -2.56
CA LYS A 112 -11.71 -16.22 -1.93
C LYS A 112 -11.30 -15.21 -0.86
N LYS A 113 -12.19 -14.30 -0.45
CA LYS A 113 -11.89 -13.29 0.57
C LYS A 113 -11.70 -13.96 1.93
N ARG A 114 -10.56 -13.68 2.58
CA ARG A 114 -10.31 -14.15 3.96
C ARG A 114 -11.31 -13.49 4.92
N PRO A 115 -11.91 -14.22 5.87
CA PRO A 115 -12.74 -13.64 6.92
C PRO A 115 -11.91 -12.73 7.83
N THR A 116 -12.54 -11.70 8.38
CA THR A 116 -11.89 -10.82 9.37
C THR A 116 -11.74 -11.56 10.70
N GLU A 117 -10.49 -11.78 11.14
CA GLU A 117 -10.17 -12.54 12.36
C GLU A 117 -10.08 -11.66 13.63
N PHE A 118 -10.38 -10.37 13.53
CA PHE A 118 -10.30 -9.42 14.66
C PHE A 118 -11.64 -8.76 14.95
N ARG A 119 -11.73 -8.19 16.16
CA ARG A 119 -12.95 -7.50 16.61
C ARG A 119 -13.03 -6.13 15.95
N VAL A 120 -14.23 -5.68 15.61
CA VAL A 120 -14.45 -4.39 14.91
C VAL A 120 -14.80 -3.26 15.91
N ASP A 121 -14.56 -3.47 17.20
CA ASP A 121 -14.86 -2.50 18.27
C ASP A 121 -13.70 -1.55 18.58
N ARG A 122 -12.47 -1.92 18.20
CA ARG A 122 -11.26 -1.13 18.42
C ARG A 122 -10.40 -0.98 17.16
N VAL A 123 -9.98 0.26 16.88
CA VAL A 123 -9.05 0.60 15.80
C VAL A 123 -7.65 0.07 16.13
N LEU A 124 -7.18 0.29 17.36
CA LEU A 124 -5.89 -0.20 17.82
C LEU A 124 -6.08 -1.52 18.57
N GLN A 125 -5.41 -2.56 18.07
CA GLN A 125 -5.36 -3.88 18.69
C GLN A 125 -3.91 -4.38 18.68
N PRO A 126 -3.48 -5.13 19.71
CA PRO A 126 -2.15 -5.72 19.73
C PRO A 126 -1.98 -6.68 18.55
N PHE A 127 -0.77 -6.77 18.04
CA PHE A 127 -0.41 -7.79 17.07
C PHE A 127 -0.65 -9.19 17.66
N ASP A 128 -1.11 -10.11 16.81
CA ASP A 128 -1.39 -11.49 17.19
C ASP A 128 -0.73 -12.44 16.17
N SER A 129 0.35 -13.11 16.59
CA SER A 129 1.12 -14.01 15.74
C SER A 129 0.36 -15.30 15.39
N ALA A 130 -0.66 -15.66 16.16
CA ALA A 130 -1.49 -16.83 15.88
C ALA A 130 -2.37 -16.60 14.65
N LYS A 131 -2.89 -15.38 14.47
CA LYS A 131 -3.68 -14.97 13.31
C LYS A 131 -2.84 -14.84 12.05
N PHE A 132 -3.50 -14.72 10.90
CA PHE A 132 -2.78 -14.43 9.67
C PHE A 132 -2.02 -13.11 9.75
N ASN A 133 -0.77 -13.11 9.30
CA ASN A 133 0.10 -11.95 9.22
C ASN A 133 1.18 -12.19 8.15
N PHE A 134 1.81 -11.13 7.67
CA PHE A 134 2.73 -11.21 6.53
C PHE A 134 4.03 -11.99 6.77
N THR A 135 4.40 -12.32 8.02
CA THR A 135 5.54 -13.24 8.26
C THR A 135 5.29 -14.67 7.75
N LYS A 136 4.01 -15.01 7.51
CA LYS A 136 3.58 -16.32 7.00
C LYS A 136 3.55 -16.40 5.46
N VAL A 137 3.72 -15.27 4.77
CA VAL A 137 3.76 -15.19 3.31
C VAL A 137 5.06 -15.80 2.78
N GLY A 138 5.00 -16.52 1.66
CA GLY A 138 6.17 -17.06 0.96
C GLY A 138 6.96 -15.98 0.21
N GLN A 139 8.28 -16.13 0.15
CA GLN A 139 9.17 -15.14 -0.48
C GLN A 139 8.98 -15.03 -2.00
N GLU A 140 8.38 -16.01 -2.66
CA GLU A 140 8.00 -15.95 -4.08
C GLU A 140 6.94 -14.86 -4.36
N GLU A 141 6.14 -14.49 -3.35
CA GLU A 141 5.18 -13.39 -3.44
C GLU A 141 5.87 -12.01 -3.33
N VAL A 142 7.14 -11.94 -2.90
CA VAL A 142 7.90 -10.69 -2.77
C VAL A 142 8.42 -10.22 -4.12
N LEU A 143 8.27 -8.92 -4.39
CA LEU A 143 8.88 -8.25 -5.53
C LEU A 143 10.30 -7.79 -5.20
N PHE A 144 10.47 -7.08 -4.08
CA PHE A 144 11.73 -6.55 -3.57
C PHE A 144 11.58 -5.99 -2.14
N GLN A 145 12.71 -5.79 -1.46
CA GLN A 145 12.84 -4.90 -0.32
C GLN A 145 12.77 -3.45 -0.79
N PHE A 146 12.19 -2.54 0.00
CA PHE A 146 12.04 -1.12 -0.36
C PHE A 146 12.69 -0.24 0.71
N GLU A 147 13.95 0.11 0.48
CA GLU A 147 14.82 0.70 1.50
C GLU A 147 15.33 2.08 1.10
N ASN A 148 15.69 2.91 2.08
CA ASN A 148 16.32 4.20 1.80
C ASN A 148 17.76 3.97 1.34
N SER A 149 18.15 4.56 0.21
CA SER A 149 19.51 4.42 -0.34
C SER A 149 20.57 5.16 0.49
N GLY A 150 20.17 6.13 1.31
CA GLY A 150 21.07 7.07 1.98
C GLY A 150 21.72 8.07 1.03
N SER A 151 21.40 8.04 -0.26
CA SER A 151 21.96 8.89 -1.30
C SER A 151 20.85 9.67 -2.03
N ASP A 152 21.27 10.56 -2.94
CA ASP A 152 20.35 11.32 -3.80
C ASP A 152 19.81 10.49 -4.97
N ASP A 153 20.29 9.25 -5.15
CA ASP A 153 19.94 8.38 -6.26
C ASP A 153 19.15 7.15 -5.80
N SER A 154 18.22 6.72 -6.66
CA SER A 154 17.52 5.45 -6.52
C SER A 154 18.18 4.38 -7.40
N TYR A 155 18.26 3.15 -6.89
CA TYR A 155 18.86 2.03 -7.63
C TYR A 155 18.16 0.71 -7.31
N PHE A 156 18.37 -0.28 -8.17
CA PHE A 156 17.84 -1.62 -8.00
C PHE A 156 18.96 -2.67 -7.99
N LEU A 157 19.00 -3.48 -6.94
CA LEU A 157 19.87 -4.64 -6.82
C LEU A 157 19.04 -5.90 -7.02
N ARG A 158 19.45 -6.77 -7.94
CA ARG A 158 18.72 -8.02 -8.23
C ARG A 158 18.74 -9.03 -7.08
N SER A 159 19.77 -8.96 -6.24
CA SER A 159 19.92 -9.78 -5.05
C SER A 159 20.76 -9.01 -4.04
N ALA A 160 20.31 -9.00 -2.79
CA ALA A 160 21.10 -8.54 -1.66
C ALA A 160 20.65 -9.31 -0.41
N ALA A 161 21.62 -9.58 0.46
CA ALA A 161 21.36 -10.24 1.73
C ALA A 161 20.37 -9.40 2.56
N VAL A 162 19.35 -10.05 3.11
CA VAL A 162 18.43 -9.40 4.02
C VAL A 162 19.18 -9.10 5.32
N THR A 163 19.42 -7.81 5.58
CA THR A 163 20.12 -7.39 6.78
C THR A 163 19.10 -7.04 7.86
N VAL A 164 18.86 -7.97 8.79
CA VAL A 164 18.09 -7.67 10.00
C VAL A 164 19.06 -7.08 11.03
N ALA A 165 19.41 -5.81 10.85
CA ALA A 165 20.17 -5.04 11.83
C ALA A 165 19.22 -4.52 12.93
N ASP A 166 19.30 -3.23 13.29
CA ASP A 166 18.45 -2.61 14.32
C ASP A 166 16.95 -2.55 13.95
N ARG A 167 16.60 -2.75 12.67
CA ARG A 167 15.22 -2.74 12.16
C ARG A 167 15.01 -3.84 11.11
N ALA A 168 13.82 -4.45 11.12
CA ALA A 168 13.42 -5.38 10.09
C ALA A 168 13.24 -4.69 8.72
N PRO A 169 13.41 -5.42 7.60
CA PRO A 169 13.27 -4.85 6.27
C PRO A 169 11.82 -4.46 5.95
N ASN A 170 11.69 -3.47 5.07
CA ASN A 170 10.45 -3.10 4.42
C ASN A 170 10.30 -3.92 3.15
N VAL A 171 9.15 -4.55 2.97
CA VAL A 171 8.94 -5.50 1.86
C VAL A 171 7.78 -5.04 0.97
N VAL A 172 7.97 -5.16 -0.34
CA VAL A 172 6.90 -5.04 -1.33
C VAL A 172 6.56 -6.42 -1.87
N ALA A 173 5.32 -6.84 -1.67
CA ALA A 173 4.82 -8.15 -2.10
C ALA A 173 3.54 -8.00 -2.94
N ILE A 174 3.24 -8.97 -3.80
CA ILE A 174 1.94 -8.99 -4.48
C ILE A 174 0.81 -9.11 -3.47
N ASN A 175 -0.33 -8.49 -3.76
CA ASN A 175 -1.57 -8.91 -3.14
C ASN A 175 -2.15 -10.06 -3.97
N VAL A 176 -2.05 -11.29 -3.46
CA VAL A 176 -2.57 -12.49 -4.14
C VAL A 176 -4.09 -12.45 -4.37
N SER A 177 -4.82 -11.53 -3.72
CA SER A 177 -6.22 -11.19 -4.00
C SER A 177 -6.30 -9.76 -4.57
N PRO A 178 -5.86 -9.57 -5.82
CA PRO A 178 -5.71 -8.24 -6.41
C PRO A 178 -7.08 -7.57 -6.61
N ILE A 179 -7.15 -6.24 -6.43
CA ILE A 179 -8.35 -5.45 -6.73
C ILE A 179 -8.21 -4.67 -8.03
N GLU A 180 -6.99 -4.56 -8.53
CA GLU A 180 -6.67 -3.94 -9.81
C GLU A 180 -5.27 -4.42 -10.25
N TYR A 181 -4.89 -4.14 -11.49
CA TYR A 181 -3.57 -4.33 -12.05
C TYR A 181 -2.49 -3.64 -11.19
N GLY A 182 -1.36 -4.34 -11.00
CA GLY A 182 -0.26 -3.87 -10.16
C GLY A 182 -0.59 -3.84 -8.66
N HIS A 183 -1.63 -4.54 -8.19
CA HIS A 183 -1.98 -4.55 -6.77
C HIS A 183 -0.91 -5.25 -5.92
N VAL A 184 -0.20 -4.44 -5.13
CA VAL A 184 0.87 -4.84 -4.21
C VAL A 184 0.58 -4.35 -2.79
N LEU A 185 1.34 -4.89 -1.85
CA LEU A 185 1.38 -4.53 -0.45
C LEU A 185 2.76 -3.94 -0.13
N LEU A 186 2.80 -2.76 0.45
CA LEU A 186 3.98 -2.25 1.14
C LEU A 186 3.85 -2.64 2.62
N ILE A 187 4.77 -3.44 3.11
CA ILE A 187 4.78 -4.00 4.47
C ILE A 187 6.00 -3.45 5.20
N PRO A 188 5.84 -2.38 5.99
CA PRO A 188 6.95 -1.80 6.74
C PRO A 188 7.43 -2.76 7.83
N ARG A 189 8.75 -2.93 7.96
CA ARG A 189 9.41 -3.65 9.05
C ARG A 189 8.75 -5.01 9.36
N VAL A 190 8.76 -5.91 8.38
CA VAL A 190 7.93 -7.13 8.38
C VAL A 190 8.13 -8.07 9.59
N LEU A 191 9.30 -8.04 10.24
CA LEU A 191 9.59 -8.84 11.45
C LEU A 191 9.36 -8.08 12.77
N ASP A 192 9.10 -6.77 12.74
CA ASP A 192 8.85 -5.96 13.94
C ASP A 192 7.43 -6.14 14.50
N HIS A 193 6.57 -6.90 13.79
CA HIS A 193 5.20 -7.18 14.20
C HIS A 193 4.37 -5.91 14.48
N VAL A 194 4.60 -4.85 13.71
CA VAL A 194 3.86 -3.59 13.87
C VAL A 194 2.38 -3.86 13.57
N PRO A 195 1.43 -3.61 14.50
CA PRO A 195 0.01 -3.78 14.23
C PRO A 195 -0.45 -2.80 13.13
N GLN A 196 -1.67 -2.95 12.61
CA GLN A 196 -2.23 -2.08 11.57
C GLN A 196 -2.52 -0.67 12.13
N ARG A 197 -1.46 0.10 12.39
CA ARG A 197 -1.41 1.40 13.05
C ARG A 197 -0.48 2.32 12.28
N ILE A 198 -0.91 3.55 12.01
CA ILE A 198 -0.06 4.56 11.38
C ILE A 198 0.92 5.13 12.41
N ASP A 199 2.18 5.25 12.00
CA ASP A 199 3.21 6.10 12.60
C ASP A 199 3.81 7.03 11.53
N GLN A 200 4.64 7.99 11.94
CA GLN A 200 5.24 8.98 11.03
C GLN A 200 6.18 8.31 10.01
N GLU A 201 6.97 7.34 10.44
CA GLU A 201 8.02 6.71 9.64
C GLU A 201 7.43 5.84 8.52
N SER A 202 6.50 4.97 8.86
CA SER A 202 5.79 4.10 7.90
C SER A 202 4.93 4.90 6.93
N PHE A 203 4.35 6.02 7.36
CA PHE A 203 3.61 6.90 6.47
C PHE A 203 4.54 7.60 5.48
N LEU A 204 5.69 8.09 5.95
CA LEU A 204 6.71 8.68 5.11
C LEU A 204 7.23 7.66 4.07
N LEU A 205 7.45 6.42 4.47
CA LEU A 205 7.84 5.33 3.56
C LEU A 205 6.81 5.14 2.42
N ALA A 206 5.51 5.18 2.75
CA ALA A 206 4.45 5.12 1.73
C ALA A 206 4.49 6.34 0.79
N LEU A 207 4.77 7.53 1.31
CA LEU A 207 4.95 8.72 0.46
C LEU A 207 6.17 8.61 -0.45
N HIS A 208 7.30 8.04 0.02
CA HIS A 208 8.46 7.79 -0.83
C HIS A 208 8.13 6.84 -1.98
N MET A 209 7.40 5.74 -1.71
CA MET A 209 6.96 4.85 -2.78
C MET A 209 6.10 5.57 -3.82
N ALA A 210 5.18 6.44 -3.38
CA ALA A 210 4.37 7.24 -4.31
C ALA A 210 5.23 8.22 -5.13
N ALA A 211 6.24 8.84 -4.52
CA ALA A 211 7.16 9.75 -5.18
C ALA A 211 8.05 9.04 -6.22
N GLU A 212 8.57 7.86 -5.88
CA GLU A 212 9.38 7.03 -6.79
C GLU A 212 8.59 6.54 -8.00
N ALA A 213 7.30 6.25 -7.82
CA ALA A 213 6.43 5.88 -8.94
C ALA A 213 6.22 7.02 -9.94
N ALA A 214 6.37 8.28 -9.50
CA ALA A 214 6.24 9.49 -10.31
C ALA A 214 5.01 9.50 -11.25
N SER A 215 3.94 8.81 -10.87
CA SER A 215 2.77 8.58 -11.71
C SER A 215 1.48 8.95 -10.97
N PRO A 216 0.59 9.75 -11.58
CA PRO A 216 -0.72 10.04 -10.99
C PRO A 216 -1.65 8.83 -11.00
N TYR A 217 -1.29 7.77 -11.74
CA TYR A 217 -2.09 6.56 -11.90
C TYR A 217 -1.73 5.47 -10.89
N PHE A 218 -0.58 5.60 -10.21
CA PHE A 218 -0.19 4.73 -9.11
C PHE A 218 -0.64 5.37 -7.79
N ARG A 219 -1.41 4.63 -7.02
CA ARG A 219 -2.01 5.13 -5.77
C ARG A 219 -1.75 4.17 -4.65
N LEU A 220 -1.50 4.72 -3.47
CA LEU A 220 -1.41 3.93 -2.25
C LEU A 220 -2.64 4.19 -1.39
N GLY A 221 -3.09 3.16 -0.69
CA GLY A 221 -4.19 3.22 0.25
C GLY A 221 -3.79 2.62 1.59
N TYR A 222 -4.35 3.16 2.66
CA TYR A 222 -4.29 2.55 3.98
C TYR A 222 -5.70 2.39 4.54
N ASN A 223 -5.95 1.22 5.12
CA ASN A 223 -7.18 0.91 5.83
C ASN A 223 -6.81 0.63 7.28
N SER A 224 -7.43 1.34 8.22
CA SER A 224 -7.34 0.98 9.64
C SER A 224 -8.30 -0.16 10.00
N LEU A 225 -8.11 -0.80 11.16
CA LEU A 225 -9.11 -1.72 11.70
C LEU A 225 -10.42 -0.95 11.95
N GLY A 226 -11.56 -1.53 11.56
CA GLY A 226 -12.84 -0.82 11.57
C GLY A 226 -13.13 0.02 10.32
N ALA A 227 -12.18 0.09 9.38
CA ALA A 227 -12.32 0.75 8.08
C ALA A 227 -11.82 -0.17 6.94
N PHE A 228 -12.36 -1.38 6.86
CA PHE A 228 -12.09 -2.38 5.81
C PHE A 228 -10.69 -3.02 5.78
N ALA A 229 -9.83 -2.78 6.79
CA ALA A 229 -8.69 -3.68 6.98
C ALA A 229 -9.18 -5.11 7.28
N THR A 230 -8.39 -6.11 6.94
CA THR A 230 -8.67 -7.53 7.25
C THR A 230 -7.48 -8.24 7.89
N ILE A 231 -6.33 -7.57 8.01
CA ILE A 231 -5.10 -8.08 8.62
C ILE A 231 -4.60 -7.06 9.65
N ASN A 232 -4.22 -7.52 10.84
CA ASN A 232 -3.61 -6.68 11.89
C ASN A 232 -2.08 -6.79 11.88
N HIS A 233 -1.47 -6.40 10.76
CA HIS A 233 -0.04 -6.26 10.56
C HIS A 233 0.12 -5.10 9.58
N LEU A 234 0.86 -4.05 9.95
CA LEU A 234 0.97 -2.81 9.19
C LEU A 234 1.26 -3.07 7.71
N HIS A 235 0.35 -2.60 6.88
CA HIS A 235 0.53 -2.59 5.43
C HIS A 235 -0.24 -1.45 4.78
N PHE A 236 0.32 -0.99 3.66
CA PHE A 236 -0.35 -0.14 2.68
C PHE A 236 -0.66 -0.99 1.45
N GLN A 237 -1.78 -0.72 0.81
CA GLN A 237 -2.17 -1.27 -0.48
C GLN A 237 -1.66 -0.31 -1.57
N ALA A 238 -1.22 -0.80 -2.72
CA ALA A 238 -0.91 0.07 -3.85
C ALA A 238 -1.31 -0.58 -5.17
N TYR A 239 -1.84 0.17 -6.12
CA TYR A 239 -2.21 -0.36 -7.44
C TYR A 239 -2.19 0.71 -8.52
N TYR A 240 -2.22 0.27 -9.78
CA TYR A 240 -2.12 1.12 -10.94
C TYR A 240 -3.43 1.13 -11.73
N LEU A 241 -4.03 2.31 -11.89
CA LEU A 241 -5.21 2.51 -12.73
C LEU A 241 -5.07 3.79 -13.55
N THR A 242 -5.09 3.65 -14.87
CA THR A 242 -4.96 4.74 -15.86
C THR A 242 -6.20 5.62 -16.00
N VAL A 243 -6.93 5.81 -14.89
CA VAL A 243 -8.12 6.65 -14.80
C VAL A 243 -8.05 7.45 -13.50
N PRO A 244 -8.34 8.77 -13.52
CA PRO A 244 -8.49 9.55 -12.29
C PRO A 244 -9.65 9.05 -11.44
N PHE A 245 -9.42 8.89 -10.13
CA PHE A 245 -10.50 8.54 -9.22
C PHE A 245 -11.50 9.70 -9.11
N PRO A 246 -12.79 9.41 -8.91
CA PRO A 246 -13.80 10.45 -8.68
C PRO A 246 -13.42 11.46 -7.61
N VAL A 247 -12.76 11.02 -6.53
CA VAL A 247 -12.34 11.89 -5.43
C VAL A 247 -11.21 12.85 -5.82
N GLU A 248 -10.36 12.47 -6.78
CA GLU A 248 -9.27 13.32 -7.27
C GLU A 248 -9.79 14.53 -8.06
N LYS A 249 -10.99 14.39 -8.63
CA LYS A 249 -11.70 15.44 -9.38
C LYS A 249 -12.65 16.26 -8.50
N ALA A 250 -12.88 15.84 -7.25
CA ALA A 250 -13.83 16.49 -6.37
C ALA A 250 -13.34 17.89 -5.98
N ALA A 251 -14.28 18.83 -5.89
CA ALA A 251 -13.96 20.18 -5.43
C ALA A 251 -13.53 20.14 -3.96
N THR A 252 -12.64 21.05 -3.57
CA THR A 252 -12.17 21.18 -2.19
C THR A 252 -12.41 22.60 -1.68
N GLN A 253 -12.64 22.73 -0.38
CA GLN A 253 -12.70 24.03 0.30
C GLN A 253 -11.61 24.07 1.36
N ARG A 254 -10.68 25.04 1.23
CA ARG A 254 -9.61 25.24 2.21
C ARG A 254 -10.19 25.52 3.59
N ILE A 255 -9.62 24.89 4.60
CA ILE A 255 -9.94 25.16 6.00
C ILE A 255 -9.02 26.28 6.48
N PRO A 256 -9.56 27.44 6.92
CA PRO A 256 -8.74 28.49 7.52
C PRO A 256 -8.10 27.97 8.81
N LEU A 257 -6.77 27.98 8.87
CA LEU A 257 -6.03 27.70 10.09
C LEU A 257 -5.74 29.03 10.79
N ALA A 258 -5.72 29.04 12.12
CA ALA A 258 -5.43 30.25 12.92
C ALA A 258 -4.06 30.85 12.56
N GLU A 259 -3.88 32.16 12.77
CA GLU A 259 -2.58 32.83 12.62
C GLU A 259 -1.53 32.13 13.50
N GLY A 260 -0.40 31.74 12.89
CA GLY A 260 0.59 30.85 13.52
C GLY A 260 0.34 29.35 13.31
N GLY A 261 -0.55 28.97 12.38
CA GLY A 261 -0.87 27.60 11.99
C GLY A 261 0.31 26.79 11.42
N ILE A 262 0.01 25.69 10.71
CA ILE A 262 1.00 24.73 10.20
C ILE A 262 2.14 25.45 9.44
N LYS A 263 3.31 25.59 10.08
CA LYS A 263 4.48 26.30 9.52
C LYS A 263 5.12 25.58 8.34
N SER A 264 4.69 24.34 8.07
CA SER A 264 5.29 23.44 7.10
C SER A 264 4.80 23.64 5.66
N GLY A 265 3.90 24.61 5.43
CA GLY A 265 3.36 24.91 4.09
C GLY A 265 2.20 24.00 3.65
N VAL A 266 1.87 22.97 4.44
CA VAL A 266 0.78 22.04 4.13
C VAL A 266 -0.58 22.75 4.17
N LYS A 267 -1.32 22.65 3.07
CA LYS A 267 -2.71 23.10 2.96
C LYS A 267 -3.65 21.97 3.35
N VAL A 268 -4.62 22.30 4.19
CA VAL A 268 -5.69 21.38 4.59
C VAL A 268 -7.02 21.92 4.05
N SER A 269 -7.76 21.04 3.37
CA SER A 269 -9.06 21.34 2.79
C SER A 269 -10.05 20.24 3.18
N LYS A 270 -11.36 20.52 3.06
CA LYS A 270 -12.41 19.50 3.09
C LYS A 270 -12.92 19.21 1.69
N LEU A 271 -13.30 17.96 1.43
CA LEU A 271 -13.99 17.57 0.20
C LEU A 271 -15.39 18.21 0.13
N MET A 272 -15.73 18.71 -1.05
CA MET A 272 -17.02 19.32 -1.38
C MET A 272 -17.70 18.52 -2.48
N ASN A 273 -19.02 18.41 -2.41
CA ASN A 273 -19.84 17.73 -3.44
C ASN A 273 -19.39 16.28 -3.73
N TYR A 274 -18.79 15.62 -2.74
CA TYR A 274 -18.39 14.21 -2.80
C TYR A 274 -19.24 13.40 -1.81
N PRO A 275 -19.66 12.15 -2.14
CA PRO A 275 -20.56 11.38 -1.28
C PRO A 275 -19.98 11.04 0.11
N VAL A 276 -18.66 11.08 0.25
CA VAL A 276 -17.95 10.81 1.50
C VAL A 276 -17.27 12.09 1.98
N ARG A 277 -17.42 12.39 3.28
CA ARG A 277 -16.68 13.49 3.90
C ARG A 277 -15.21 13.06 4.05
N GLY A 278 -14.30 13.93 3.66
CA GLY A 278 -12.87 13.69 3.82
C GLY A 278 -12.10 14.99 3.91
N LEU A 279 -10.92 14.89 4.51
CA LEU A 279 -9.91 15.94 4.51
C LEU A 279 -8.94 15.68 3.35
N VAL A 280 -8.45 16.76 2.77
CA VAL A 280 -7.45 16.73 1.70
C VAL A 280 -6.24 17.52 2.18
N PHE A 281 -5.08 16.88 2.13
CA PHE A 281 -3.79 17.46 2.47
C PHE A 281 -2.97 17.56 1.20
N GLU A 282 -2.57 18.77 0.87
CA GLU A 282 -1.82 19.11 -0.33
C GLU A 282 -0.73 20.10 0.04
N GLU A 283 0.32 20.13 -0.78
CA GLU A 283 1.44 21.05 -0.60
C GLU A 283 2.22 20.82 0.71
N GLY A 284 3.39 21.42 0.80
CA GLY A 284 4.36 21.21 1.87
C GLY A 284 5.75 21.56 1.34
N ASN A 285 6.63 22.05 2.19
CA ASN A 285 7.99 22.39 1.76
C ASN A 285 8.79 21.11 1.44
N THR A 286 8.48 20.02 2.13
CA THR A 286 9.10 18.70 1.97
C THR A 286 8.06 17.59 2.05
N LEU A 287 8.44 16.39 1.61
CA LEU A 287 7.60 15.19 1.79
C LEU A 287 7.38 14.88 3.28
N ASN A 288 8.39 15.16 4.12
CA ASN A 288 8.32 15.02 5.58
C ASN A 288 7.23 15.90 6.20
N ASP A 289 7.05 17.11 5.70
CA ASP A 289 6.02 18.03 6.19
C ASP A 289 4.63 17.45 6.00
N LEU A 290 4.37 16.90 4.82
CA LEU A 290 3.12 16.26 4.47
C LEU A 290 2.92 14.97 5.26
N ALA A 291 3.96 14.14 5.37
CA ALA A 291 3.93 12.92 6.19
C ALA A 291 3.59 13.23 7.66
N ASN A 292 4.24 14.23 8.24
CA ASN A 292 4.06 14.61 9.64
C ASN A 292 2.65 15.11 9.93
N VAL A 293 2.10 15.99 9.09
CA VAL A 293 0.76 16.55 9.28
C VAL A 293 -0.31 15.46 9.12
N VAL A 294 -0.21 14.64 8.06
CA VAL A 294 -1.20 13.59 7.79
C VAL A 294 -1.14 12.49 8.84
N SER A 295 0.06 11.98 9.15
CA SER A 295 0.22 10.93 10.16
C SER A 295 -0.23 11.41 11.54
N SER A 296 -0.01 12.68 11.91
CA SER A 296 -0.53 13.25 13.16
C SER A 296 -2.06 13.24 13.21
N ALA A 297 -2.73 13.55 12.09
CA ALA A 297 -4.19 13.44 12.00
C ALA A 297 -4.66 11.98 12.10
N CYS A 298 -3.97 11.04 11.44
CA CYS A 298 -4.25 9.60 11.55
C CYS A 298 -4.05 9.09 12.99
N ILE A 299 -2.96 9.48 13.64
CA ILE A 299 -2.64 9.13 15.03
C ILE A 299 -3.72 9.64 15.97
N TRP A 300 -4.18 10.87 15.79
CA TRP A 300 -5.29 11.40 16.58
C TRP A 300 -6.57 10.57 16.37
N LEU A 301 -6.92 10.22 15.14
CA LEU A 301 -8.11 9.40 14.86
C LEU A 301 -8.02 8.01 15.49
N GLN A 302 -6.91 7.29 15.31
CA GLN A 302 -6.74 5.93 15.83
C GLN A 302 -6.69 5.91 17.37
N ASP A 303 -6.08 6.91 18.02
CA ASP A 303 -6.02 7.02 19.47
C ASP A 303 -7.39 7.37 20.07
N ASN A 304 -8.26 8.05 19.29
CA ASN A 304 -9.66 8.32 19.63
C ASN A 304 -10.63 7.24 19.14
N ASN A 305 -10.11 6.08 18.70
CA ASN A 305 -10.90 4.95 18.22
C ASN A 305 -11.85 5.30 17.04
N VAL A 306 -11.43 6.23 16.18
CA VAL A 306 -12.12 6.59 14.94
C VAL A 306 -11.43 5.87 13.78
N PRO A 307 -12.07 4.87 13.15
CA PRO A 307 -11.51 4.22 11.99
C PRO A 307 -11.35 5.21 10.85
N CYS A 308 -10.32 5.05 10.04
CA CYS A 308 -10.08 5.87 8.86
C CYS A 308 -9.53 5.07 7.67
N ASN A 309 -9.73 5.63 6.48
CA ASN A 309 -9.02 5.25 5.27
C ASN A 309 -8.15 6.42 4.81
N VAL A 310 -7.01 6.10 4.20
CA VAL A 310 -6.14 7.08 3.54
C VAL A 310 -5.98 6.69 2.08
N LEU A 311 -5.99 7.68 1.19
CA LEU A 311 -5.60 7.55 -0.21
C LEU A 311 -4.47 8.54 -0.50
N ILE A 312 -3.31 8.03 -0.91
CA ILE A 312 -2.17 8.80 -1.39
C ILE A 312 -2.22 8.78 -2.91
N SER A 313 -2.22 9.97 -3.50
CA SER A 313 -2.36 10.19 -4.94
C SER A 313 -1.36 11.24 -5.44
N ASP A 314 -1.33 11.42 -6.76
CA ASP A 314 -0.53 12.45 -7.43
C ASP A 314 0.95 12.42 -7.02
N SER A 315 1.55 11.22 -7.10
CA SER A 315 2.94 10.96 -6.73
C SER A 315 3.29 11.36 -5.29
N GLY A 316 2.33 11.18 -4.36
CA GLY A 316 2.53 11.49 -2.95
C GLY A 316 2.24 12.94 -2.56
N ARG A 317 1.81 13.79 -3.49
CA ARG A 317 1.58 15.23 -3.26
C ARG A 317 0.18 15.56 -2.76
N LYS A 318 -0.77 14.64 -2.93
CA LYS A 318 -2.17 14.82 -2.53
C LYS A 318 -2.66 13.62 -1.75
N ILE A 319 -3.03 13.86 -0.49
CA ILE A 319 -3.51 12.81 0.41
C ILE A 319 -4.95 13.10 0.83
N PHE A 320 -5.80 12.10 0.70
CA PHE A 320 -7.16 12.12 1.22
C PHE A 320 -7.25 11.27 2.49
N LEU A 321 -7.84 11.83 3.53
CA LEU A 321 -8.14 11.14 4.78
C LEU A 321 -9.66 11.09 4.97
N PHE A 322 -10.19 9.88 5.13
CA PHE A 322 -11.61 9.64 5.31
C PHE A 322 -11.86 9.05 6.70
N PRO A 323 -12.25 9.87 7.69
CA PRO A 323 -12.78 9.36 8.94
C PRO A 323 -14.06 8.57 8.66
N GLN A 324 -14.08 7.32 9.10
CA GLN A 324 -15.23 6.43 9.02
C GLN A 324 -16.00 6.49 10.32
N VAL A 325 -17.33 6.49 10.23
CA VAL A 325 -18.16 6.11 11.36
C VAL A 325 -18.04 4.59 11.48
N LYS A 326 -17.96 4.05 12.72
CA LYS A 326 -17.91 2.60 12.98
C LYS A 326 -18.67 1.87 11.88
N SER A 327 -18.02 0.97 11.14
CA SER A 327 -18.70 0.08 10.20
C SER A 327 -19.53 -0.93 11.00
N LEU A 328 -20.51 -0.44 11.76
CA LEU A 328 -21.66 -1.18 12.25
C LEU A 328 -22.66 -1.21 11.11
N LEU A 329 -22.31 -1.91 10.05
CA LEU A 329 -23.24 -2.44 9.07
C LEU A 329 -22.47 -3.54 8.37
N HIS A 330 -22.82 -4.75 8.78
CA HIS A 330 -22.92 -5.94 7.94
C HIS A 330 -22.02 -5.92 6.72
N VAL A 331 -21.09 -6.88 6.70
CA VAL A 331 -20.82 -7.68 5.53
C VAL A 331 -22.15 -7.95 4.80
N LEU A 332 -22.52 -7.06 3.88
CA LEU A 332 -23.54 -7.31 2.89
C LEU A 332 -22.78 -7.77 1.67
N CYS A 333 -22.78 -9.10 1.56
CA CYS A 333 -22.48 -9.93 0.40
C CYS A 333 -21.04 -9.88 -0.12
#